data_AF-A0A124E447-F1
#
_entry.id   AF-A0A124E447-F1
#
_cell.length_a   1.000
_cell.length_b   1.000
_cell.length_c   1.000
_cell.angle_alpha   90.00
_cell.angle_beta   90.00
_cell.angle_gamma   90.00
#
_symmetry.space_group_name_H-M   'P 1'
#
loop_
_entity.id
_entity.type
_entity.pdbx_description
1 polymer ?
#
loop_
_entity_poly.entity_id
_entity_poly.type
_entity_poly.pdbx_seq_one_letter_code
_entity_poly.pdbx_strand_id
1 'polypeptide(L)'
;MPPLQHPDPITSRALILTVVCGNTWQVTSSAGRRELAELVNEFAAVRVSLDVNGNGPRLLVEDLESGQHVFLCPLELASFTQATPQDREDWLWVGNFRGERRPREQR
;
A
#
# COMPACT_ATOMS: atom_id res chain seq x y z
N MET A 1 7.18 4.41 54.97
CA MET A 1 7.54 3.62 53.78
C MET A 1 6.44 3.75 52.74
N PRO A 2 6.73 4.31 51.56
CA PRO A 2 6.02 4.04 50.32
C PRO A 2 6.91 3.28 49.31
N PRO A 3 6.32 2.65 48.27
CA PRO A 3 6.85 1.44 47.63
C PRO A 3 7.69 1.65 46.37
N LEU A 4 8.19 0.50 45.91
CA LEU A 4 9.12 0.18 44.83
C LEU A 4 8.83 0.82 43.46
N GLN A 5 9.92 1.19 42.79
CA GLN A 5 9.99 1.49 41.36
C GLN A 5 9.60 0.27 40.53
N HIS A 6 8.76 0.50 39.52
CA HIS A 6 8.69 -0.34 38.32
C HIS A 6 9.06 0.53 37.10
N PRO A 7 9.87 0.02 36.16
CA PRO A 7 10.19 0.71 34.92
C PRO A 7 9.10 0.43 33.88
N ASP A 8 8.68 1.46 33.13
CA ASP A 8 7.87 1.26 31.94
C ASP A 8 8.64 1.59 30.66
N PRO A 9 8.32 0.88 29.56
CA PRO A 9 9.25 0.56 28.50
C PRO A 9 9.06 1.43 27.27
N ILE A 10 10.16 1.62 26.53
CA ILE A 10 10.23 1.75 25.08
C ILE A 10 9.14 2.65 24.48
N THR A 11 9.48 3.95 24.41
CA THR A 11 8.84 4.93 23.54
C THR A 11 8.67 4.37 22.13
N SER A 12 7.44 3.94 21.82
CA SER A 12 6.99 3.61 20.47
C SER A 12 7.31 4.77 19.53
N ARG A 13 8.26 4.56 18.61
CA ARG A 13 8.54 5.47 17.51
C ARG A 13 7.33 5.44 16.58
N ALA A 14 6.49 6.46 16.67
CA ALA A 14 5.46 6.70 15.67
C ALA A 14 6.14 6.96 14.33
N LEU A 15 6.05 6.01 13.40
CA LEU A 15 6.34 6.25 11.99
C LEU A 15 5.27 7.23 11.49
N ILE A 16 5.68 8.47 11.24
CA ILE A 16 4.83 9.53 10.70
C ILE A 16 4.58 9.18 9.23
N LEU A 17 3.43 8.57 8.94
CA LEU A 17 2.89 8.51 7.60
C LEU A 17 2.51 9.93 7.20
N THR A 18 3.40 10.61 6.48
CA THR A 18 3.12 11.95 5.95
C THR A 18 2.13 11.80 4.80
N VAL A 19 0.84 11.89 5.10
CA VAL A 19 -0.17 12.18 4.07
C VAL A 19 0.03 13.64 3.69
N VAL A 20 0.70 13.89 2.56
CA VAL A 20 0.78 15.23 1.98
C VAL A 20 -0.61 15.56 1.43
N CYS A 21 -1.49 16.09 2.29
CA CYS A 21 -2.70 16.75 1.84
C CYS A 21 -2.33 18.19 1.42
N GLY A 22 -1.80 18.32 0.21
CA GLY A 22 -1.51 19.60 -0.43
C GLY A 22 -2.67 20.01 -1.35
N ASN A 23 -3.35 21.11 -1.04
CA ASN A 23 -4.27 21.76 -1.97
C ASN A 23 -3.51 22.36 -3.17
N THR A 24 -4.13 22.30 -4.37
CA THR A 24 -3.67 22.75 -5.71
C THR A 24 -2.48 21.93 -6.24
N TRP A 25 -2.58 21.15 -7.32
CA TRP A 25 -3.15 21.43 -8.64
C TRP A 25 -3.73 20.14 -9.25
N GLN A 26 -4.90 20.22 -9.86
CA GLN A 26 -5.40 19.12 -10.69
C GLN A 26 -4.48 18.98 -11.91
N VAL A 27 -3.55 18.04 -11.87
CA VAL A 27 -2.88 17.55 -13.08
C VAL A 27 -3.96 16.78 -13.84
N THR A 28 -4.60 17.48 -14.77
CA THR A 28 -5.52 16.88 -15.74
C THR A 28 -4.68 16.06 -16.71
N SER A 29 -4.49 14.78 -16.39
CA SER A 29 -3.93 13.82 -17.33
C SER A 29 -4.95 13.58 -18.45
N SER A 30 -4.53 13.81 -19.69
CA SER A 30 -5.30 13.54 -20.89
C SER A 30 -5.79 12.09 -20.91
N ALA A 31 -7.06 11.87 -21.24
CA ALA A 31 -7.73 10.58 -21.36
C ALA A 31 -8.00 9.84 -20.03
N GLY A 32 -9.09 10.22 -19.34
CA GLY A 32 -9.81 9.40 -18.35
C GLY A 32 -9.06 8.94 -17.10
N ARG A 33 -7.83 9.37 -16.86
CA ARG A 33 -7.08 9.04 -15.64
C ARG A 33 -6.95 10.26 -14.74
N ARG A 34 -7.29 10.11 -13.46
CA ARG A 34 -7.16 11.14 -12.43
C ARG A 34 -6.24 10.63 -11.31
N GLU A 35 -5.14 11.30 -11.07
CA GLU A 35 -4.28 11.00 -9.92
C GLU A 35 -5.00 11.31 -8.60
N LEU A 36 -4.83 10.45 -7.60
CA LEU A 36 -5.46 10.56 -6.29
C LEU A 36 -4.45 10.86 -5.18
N ALA A 37 -3.32 10.14 -5.17
CA ALA A 37 -2.28 10.30 -4.15
C ALA A 37 -0.96 9.64 -4.60
N GLU A 38 0.15 10.10 -4.01
CA GLU A 38 1.41 9.37 -3.95
C GLU A 38 1.67 8.95 -2.50
N LEU A 39 2.05 7.69 -2.30
CA LEU A 39 2.36 7.10 -1.01
C LEU A 39 3.83 6.66 -1.03
N VAL A 40 4.65 7.30 -0.19
CA VAL A 40 6.10 7.11 -0.20
C VAL A 40 6.62 6.90 1.21
N ASN A 41 7.50 5.92 1.38
CA ASN A 41 8.29 5.70 2.60
C ASN A 41 9.67 5.14 2.24
N GLU A 42 10.42 4.69 3.23
CA GLU A 42 11.77 4.14 3.06
C GLU A 42 11.83 2.78 2.34
N PHE A 43 10.69 2.13 2.10
CA PHE A 43 10.60 0.80 1.49
C PHE A 43 9.98 0.82 0.09
N ALA A 44 9.11 1.78 -0.21
CA ALA A 44 8.40 1.85 -1.49
C ALA A 44 7.86 3.25 -1.79
N ALA A 45 7.64 3.52 -3.08
CA ALA A 45 6.97 4.71 -3.58
C ALA A 45 5.91 4.30 -4.61
N VAL A 46 4.63 4.56 -4.32
CA VAL A 46 3.53 4.19 -5.23
C VAL A 46 2.65 5.39 -5.56
N ARG A 47 2.18 5.48 -6.80
CA ARG A 47 1.15 6.42 -7.24
C ARG A 47 -0.18 5.72 -7.40
N VAL A 48 -1.22 6.32 -6.84
CA VAL A 48 -2.60 5.85 -6.90
C VAL A 48 -3.40 6.78 -7.80
N SER A 49 -4.12 6.22 -8.76
CA SER A 49 -4.97 6.96 -9.70
C SER A 49 -6.33 6.28 -9.88
N LEU A 50 -7.37 7.06 -10.15
CA LEU A 50 -8.64 6.58 -10.68
C LEU A 50 -8.56 6.57 -12.20
N ASP A 51 -8.73 5.41 -12.82
CA ASP A 51 -8.88 5.25 -14.27
C ASP A 51 -10.35 5.02 -14.61
N VAL A 52 -10.94 5.90 -15.42
CA VAL A 52 -12.33 5.78 -15.91
C VAL A 52 -12.40 5.40 -17.40
N ASN A 53 -11.29 4.95 -17.98
CA ASN A 53 -11.26 4.46 -19.35
C ASN A 53 -11.75 3.01 -19.44
N GLY A 54 -12.46 2.67 -20.52
CA GLY A 54 -12.87 1.29 -20.80
C GLY A 54 -14.12 0.83 -20.05
N ASN A 55 -14.15 -0.45 -19.64
CA ASN A 55 -15.35 -1.15 -19.14
C ASN A 55 -15.80 -0.77 -17.72
N GLY A 56 -15.44 0.41 -17.22
CA GLY A 56 -15.82 0.92 -15.90
C GLY A 56 -14.63 1.45 -15.08
N PRO A 57 -14.91 2.15 -13.97
CA PRO A 57 -13.88 2.76 -13.13
C PRO A 57 -13.01 1.70 -12.44
N ARG A 58 -11.70 1.92 -12.44
CA ARG A 58 -10.69 1.06 -11.81
C ARG A 58 -9.69 1.89 -11.03
N LEU A 59 -9.14 1.32 -9.96
CA LEU A 59 -8.01 1.89 -9.26
C LEU A 59 -6.72 1.43 -9.93
N LEU A 60 -5.91 2.36 -10.41
CA LEU A 60 -4.57 2.09 -10.91
C LEU A 60 -3.57 2.36 -9.78
N VAL A 61 -2.74 1.36 -9.49
CA VAL A 61 -1.60 1.47 -8.58
C VAL A 61 -0.33 1.26 -9.39
N GLU A 62 0.53 2.27 -9.41
CA GLU A 62 1.84 2.26 -10.07
C GLU A 62 2.93 2.26 -9.00
N ASP A 63 3.89 1.33 -9.11
CA ASP A 63 5.16 1.43 -8.40
C ASP A 63 6.08 2.40 -9.14
N LEU A 64 6.50 3.48 -8.46
CA LEU A 64 7.31 4.54 -9.03
C LEU A 64 8.78 4.12 -9.21
N GLU A 65 9.24 3.09 -8.49
CA GLU A 65 10.61 2.58 -8.63
C GLU A 65 10.75 1.63 -9.82
N SER A 66 9.92 0.59 -9.91
CA SER A 66 10.01 -0.39 -11.00
C SER A 66 9.19 -0.03 -12.24
N GLY A 67 8.26 0.92 -12.14
CA GLY A 67 7.28 1.25 -13.18
C GLY A 67 6.20 0.18 -13.40
N GLN A 68 6.18 -0.89 -12.60
CA GLN A 68 5.13 -1.89 -12.64
C GLN A 68 3.80 -1.31 -12.16
N HIS A 69 2.69 -1.84 -12.68
CA HIS A 69 1.37 -1.33 -12.30
C HIS A 69 0.29 -2.40 -12.36
N VAL A 70 -0.80 -2.16 -11.64
CA VAL A 70 -1.99 -2.99 -11.64
C VAL A 70 -3.25 -2.13 -11.67
N PHE A 71 -4.26 -2.59 -12.41
CA PHE A 71 -5.61 -2.05 -12.36
C PHE A 71 -6.49 -2.97 -11.52
N LEU A 72 -7.18 -2.42 -10.52
CA LEU A 72 -8.10 -3.14 -9.66
C LEU A 72 -9.52 -2.63 -9.89
N CYS A 73 -10.40 -3.53 -10.32
CA CYS A 73 -11.82 -3.23 -10.45
C CYS A 73 -12.51 -3.19 -9.07
N PRO A 74 -13.75 -2.68 -8.98
CA PRO A 74 -14.46 -2.59 -7.70
C PRO A 74 -14.62 -3.94 -6.98
N LEU A 75 -14.76 -5.05 -7.71
CA LEU A 75 -14.87 -6.38 -7.11
C LEU A 75 -13.55 -6.86 -6.49
N GLU A 76 -12.43 -6.59 -7.15
CA GLU A 76 -11.09 -6.91 -6.63
C GLU A 76 -10.79 -6.06 -5.39
N LEU A 77 -11.15 -4.77 -5.40
CA LEU A 77 -11.01 -3.89 -4.25
C LEU A 77 -11.91 -4.33 -3.09
N ALA A 78 -13.15 -4.74 -3.34
CA ALA A 78 -14.02 -5.29 -2.31
C ALA A 78 -13.40 -6.53 -1.67
N SER A 79 -12.88 -7.46 -2.48
CA SER A 79 -12.16 -8.64 -2.00
C SER A 79 -10.90 -8.27 -1.22
N PHE A 80 -10.15 -7.24 -1.69
CA PHE A 80 -8.96 -6.74 -1.01
C PHE A 80 -9.25 -6.27 0.42
N THR A 81 -10.40 -5.64 0.66
CA THR A 81 -10.80 -5.24 2.03
C THR A 81 -11.10 -6.42 2.95
N GLN A 82 -11.34 -7.61 2.40
CA GLN A 82 -11.64 -8.83 3.14
C GLN A 82 -10.41 -9.74 3.33
N ALA A 83 -9.26 -9.36 2.76
CA ALA A 83 -8.03 -10.15 2.83
C ALA A 83 -7.60 -10.38 4.28
N THR A 84 -7.33 -11.64 4.63
CA THR A 84 -6.80 -12.00 5.94
C THR A 84 -5.35 -11.50 6.10
N PRO A 85 -4.78 -11.47 7.32
CA PRO A 85 -3.35 -11.22 7.49
C PRO A 85 -2.45 -12.15 6.67
N GLN A 86 -2.83 -13.44 6.52
CA GLN A 86 -2.06 -14.39 5.72
C GLN A 86 -2.12 -14.05 4.24
N ASP A 87 -3.30 -13.70 3.70
CA ASP A 87 -3.42 -13.31 2.29
C ASP A 87 -2.54 -12.09 1.96
N ARG A 88 -2.47 -11.12 2.89
CA ARG A 88 -1.63 -9.94 2.74
C ARG A 88 -0.14 -10.25 2.84
N GLU A 89 0.25 -11.16 3.73
CA GLU A 89 1.63 -11.67 3.80
C GLU A 89 1.99 -12.36 2.48
N ASP A 90 1.10 -13.19 1.96
CA ASP A 90 1.26 -13.93 0.70
C ASP A 90 1.48 -12.99 -0.50
N TRP A 91 0.84 -11.83 -0.52
CA TRP A 91 1.06 -10.80 -1.55
C TRP A 91 2.43 -10.14 -1.48
N LEU A 92 3.00 -9.94 -0.29
CA LEU A 92 4.36 -9.43 -0.16
C LEU A 92 5.39 -10.41 -0.74
N TRP A 93 5.02 -11.68 -0.95
CA TRP A 93 5.90 -12.67 -1.58
C TRP A 93 5.74 -12.74 -3.11
N VAL A 94 4.99 -11.82 -3.73
CA VAL A 94 4.89 -11.72 -5.20
C VAL A 94 5.98 -10.75 -5.70
N GLY A 95 6.58 -11.05 -6.86
CA GLY A 95 7.57 -10.16 -7.51
C GLY A 95 8.93 -10.12 -6.81
N ASN A 96 9.53 -8.93 -6.70
CA ASN A 96 10.90 -8.74 -6.25
C ASN A 96 11.13 -9.03 -4.75
N PHE A 97 10.07 -9.13 -3.95
CA PHE A 97 10.13 -9.39 -2.51
C PHE A 97 10.12 -10.89 -2.15
N ARG A 98 10.30 -11.79 -3.12
CA ARG A 98 10.29 -13.26 -2.97
C ARG A 98 11.38 -13.87 -2.08
N GLY A 99 12.37 -13.11 -1.66
CA GLY A 99 13.53 -13.64 -0.94
C GLY A 99 13.13 -14.09 0.47
N GLU A 100 13.23 -15.40 0.73
CA GLU A 100 13.39 -16.03 2.06
C GLU A 100 12.26 -16.93 2.63
N ARG A 101 11.41 -17.56 1.80
CA ARG A 101 10.76 -18.82 2.24
C ARG A 101 11.21 -20.04 1.43
N ARG A 102 11.83 -21.00 2.13
CA ARG A 102 11.89 -22.39 1.67
C ARG A 102 10.45 -22.89 1.50
N PRO A 103 10.17 -23.78 0.52
CA PRO A 103 8.84 -24.32 0.30
C PRO A 103 8.26 -24.85 1.62
N ARG A 104 7.04 -24.42 1.99
CA ARG A 104 6.26 -25.16 2.98
C ARG A 104 6.02 -26.54 2.38
N GLU A 105 6.67 -27.56 2.93
CA GLU A 105 6.29 -28.94 2.67
C GLU A 105 4.79 -29.05 2.99
N GLN A 106 4.01 -29.31 1.95
CA GLN A 106 2.58 -29.56 2.04
C GLN A 106 2.40 -30.80 2.93
N ARG A 107 1.64 -30.66 4.01
CA ARG A 107 1.25 -31.78 4.88
C ARG A 107 -0.24 -32.05 4.72
#